data_AF-A0A0D3KWH6-F1
#
_entry.id   AF-A0A0D3KWH6-F1
#
_cell.length_a   1.000
_cell.length_b   1.000
_cell.length_c   1.000
_cell.angle_alpha   90.00
_cell.angle_beta   90.00
_cell.angle_gamma   90.00
#
_symmetry.space_group_name_H-M   'P 1'
#
loop_
_entity.id
_entity.type
_entity.pdbx_description
1 polymer ?
#
loop_
_entity_poly.entity_id
_entity_poly.type
_entity_poly.pdbx_seq_one_letter_code
_entity_poly.pdbx_strand_id
1 'polypeptide(L)'
;MLSGDSLRRSFRHAVVESSSLPPAERLIMYDACDSQEVSQSLGGSAGYRKRLDARRGNKPKKADNQRDVCTPFDHAAFNFSKISNQREILAVLPEYNILTNRFPLFPGHCLLTAKALVPQQLSATHLSAIVRLVSHSGFSAYFNSWCASASVNHFHCHLIDELPPVAQQRLVSGPRVLGEPTLRPAESSGSCYVFGASQLGLVGRAVSAMQAENQPHNLLFTPLHIYVWPKPLQRPARSFDLYPETVGGPELVGSFTVYTERDFAKLSAAAADELVRINTAPLPERLLSGGDDTRPATAPAAVEAASSSSDESDSEAGPPPKQPRTAVRACQSLDSLSLVKLLRSGSGLDELALPLALSKSCLNRSGGLEVS
;
A
#
# COMPACT_ATOMS: atom_id res chain seq x y z
N MET A 1 -2.49 16.74 -17.70
CA MET A 1 -2.21 15.68 -16.69
C MET A 1 -0.74 15.29 -16.85
N LEU A 2 -0.05 14.89 -15.76
CA LEU A 2 1.36 14.48 -15.85
C LEU A 2 1.46 13.15 -16.61
N SER A 3 2.17 13.13 -17.74
CA SER A 3 2.41 11.90 -18.49
C SER A 3 3.55 11.08 -17.88
N GLY A 4 3.51 9.76 -18.10
CA GLY A 4 4.57 8.85 -17.67
C GLY A 4 5.94 9.22 -18.24
N ASP A 5 6.00 9.59 -19.52
CA ASP A 5 7.26 9.94 -20.18
C ASP A 5 7.89 11.21 -19.60
N SER A 6 7.07 12.19 -19.23
CA SER A 6 7.55 13.39 -18.55
C SER A 6 8.16 13.03 -17.20
N LEU A 7 7.48 12.20 -16.41
CA LEU A 7 7.97 11.79 -15.10
C LEU A 7 9.25 10.96 -15.20
N ARG A 8 9.32 9.99 -16.13
CA ARG A 8 10.53 9.20 -16.42
C ARG A 8 11.69 10.08 -16.84
N ARG A 9 11.44 11.12 -17.63
CA ARG A 9 12.48 12.07 -18.06
C ARG A 9 13.00 12.88 -16.88
N SER A 10 12.11 13.44 -16.05
CA SER A 10 12.50 14.16 -14.84
C SER A 10 13.30 13.28 -13.88
N PHE A 11 12.86 12.04 -13.66
CA PHE A 11 13.58 11.10 -12.80
C PHE A 11 14.98 10.77 -13.34
N ARG A 12 15.11 10.45 -14.63
CA ARG A 12 16.41 10.19 -15.26
C ARG A 12 17.34 11.39 -15.17
N HIS A 13 16.82 12.60 -15.37
CA HIS A 13 17.59 13.82 -15.18
C HIS A 13 18.14 13.92 -13.74
N ALA A 14 17.29 13.69 -12.73
CA ALA A 14 17.72 13.72 -11.33
C ALA A 14 18.77 12.64 -11.00
N VAL A 15 18.70 11.45 -11.62
CA VAL A 15 19.73 10.41 -11.49
C VAL A 15 21.06 10.86 -12.11
N VAL A 16 21.02 11.36 -13.35
CA VAL A 16 22.22 11.86 -14.06
C VAL A 16 22.86 13.01 -13.28
N GLU A 17 22.07 13.98 -12.83
CA GLU A 17 22.56 15.09 -12.02
C GLU A 17 23.16 14.59 -10.70
N SER A 18 22.51 13.65 -10.01
CA SER A 18 23.05 13.11 -8.76
C SER A 18 24.36 12.37 -8.96
N SER A 19 24.60 11.76 -10.13
CA SER A 19 25.84 11.04 -10.41
C SER A 19 27.08 11.93 -10.43
N SER A 20 26.92 13.22 -10.77
CA SER A 20 28.02 14.21 -10.77
C SER A 20 28.18 14.95 -9.45
N LEU A 21 27.27 14.74 -8.48
CA LEU A 21 27.28 15.39 -7.17
C LEU A 21 27.96 14.53 -6.09
N PRO A 22 28.60 15.16 -5.09
CA PRO A 22 29.08 14.46 -3.90
C PRO A 22 27.89 13.86 -3.11
N PRO A 23 28.08 12.74 -2.39
CA PRO A 23 27.00 12.01 -1.70
C PRO A 23 26.05 12.86 -0.82
N ALA A 24 26.56 13.89 -0.14
CA ALA A 24 25.76 14.76 0.70
C ALA A 24 24.73 15.59 -0.09
N GLU A 25 25.06 15.96 -1.32
CA GLU A 25 24.27 16.85 -2.18
C GLU A 25 23.39 16.11 -3.19
N ARG A 26 23.56 14.78 -3.30
CA ARG A 26 22.78 13.95 -4.23
C ARG A 26 21.29 14.05 -3.95
N LEU A 27 20.51 14.22 -5.02
CA LEU A 27 19.05 14.17 -5.01
C LEU A 27 18.56 12.73 -4.87
N ILE A 28 19.30 11.81 -5.48
CA ILE A 28 19.10 10.36 -5.47
C ILE A 28 20.47 9.73 -5.24
N MET A 29 20.63 8.87 -4.23
CA MET A 29 21.94 8.34 -3.86
C MET A 29 22.55 7.43 -4.93
N TYR A 30 21.70 6.68 -5.64
CA TYR A 30 22.05 5.70 -6.66
C TYR A 30 20.82 5.34 -7.50
N ASP A 31 21.03 4.78 -8.70
CA ASP A 31 19.95 4.17 -9.47
C ASP A 31 19.61 2.79 -8.87
N ALA A 32 18.31 2.49 -8.76
CA ALA A 32 17.85 1.23 -8.18
C ALA A 32 18.17 0.01 -9.06
N CYS A 33 18.43 0.23 -10.35
CA CYS A 33 18.67 -0.80 -11.36
C CYS A 33 20.05 -0.68 -12.03
N ASP A 34 21.05 -0.23 -11.26
CA ASP A 34 22.44 -0.22 -11.70
C ASP A 34 23.09 -1.62 -11.63
N SER A 35 24.35 -1.71 -12.04
CA SER A 35 25.10 -2.97 -12.05
C SER A 35 25.38 -3.55 -10.65
N GLN A 36 25.04 -2.84 -9.57
CA GLN A 36 25.16 -3.34 -8.20
C GLN A 36 23.87 -4.00 -7.71
N GLU A 37 22.76 -3.86 -8.44
CA GLU A 37 21.53 -4.60 -8.13
C GLU A 37 21.75 -6.09 -8.35
N VAL A 38 21.52 -6.88 -7.30
CA VAL A 38 21.34 -8.34 -7.44
C VAL A 38 19.87 -8.65 -7.19
N SER A 39 19.21 -9.18 -8.21
CA SER A 39 17.78 -9.53 -8.18
C SER A 39 17.59 -10.93 -8.77
N GLN A 40 16.80 -11.75 -8.09
CA GLN A 40 16.52 -13.13 -8.50
C GLN A 40 15.04 -13.46 -8.24
N SER A 41 14.45 -14.26 -9.12
CA SER A 41 13.18 -14.92 -8.83
C SER A 41 13.37 -15.86 -7.63
N LEU A 42 12.42 -15.86 -6.70
CA LEU A 42 12.38 -16.83 -5.60
C LEU A 42 11.86 -18.20 -6.06
N GLY A 43 11.37 -18.31 -7.29
CA GLY A 43 10.60 -19.46 -7.74
C GLY A 43 9.22 -19.52 -7.07
N GLY A 44 8.57 -20.68 -7.14
CA GLY A 44 7.21 -20.86 -6.63
C GLY A 44 6.14 -20.25 -7.53
N SER A 45 4.88 -20.54 -7.23
CA SER A 45 3.75 -20.10 -8.08
C SER A 45 3.43 -18.61 -7.91
N ALA A 46 3.75 -18.02 -6.77
CA ALA A 46 3.52 -16.59 -6.51
C ALA A 46 4.48 -15.65 -7.27
N GLY A 47 5.56 -16.17 -7.86
CA GLY A 47 6.46 -15.38 -8.72
C GLY A 47 7.18 -14.23 -8.01
N TYR A 48 7.36 -14.31 -6.69
CA TYR A 48 8.08 -13.28 -5.93
C TYR A 48 9.55 -13.17 -6.35
N ARG A 49 10.15 -12.01 -6.08
CA ARG A 49 11.60 -11.79 -6.25
C ARG A 49 12.26 -11.45 -4.93
N LYS A 50 13.54 -11.82 -4.82
CA LYS A 50 14.45 -11.35 -3.78
C LYS A 50 15.51 -10.42 -4.38
N ARG A 51 15.92 -9.43 -3.59
CA ARG A 51 16.90 -8.41 -3.98
C ARG A 51 17.93 -8.19 -2.89
N LEU A 52 19.17 -7.95 -3.27
CA LEU A 52 20.24 -7.54 -2.36
C LEU A 52 20.62 -6.09 -2.65
N ASP A 53 20.51 -5.24 -1.63
CA ASP A 53 20.98 -3.84 -1.69
C ASP A 53 21.75 -3.49 -0.41
N ALA A 54 23.03 -3.84 -0.38
CA ALA A 54 23.92 -3.61 0.77
C ALA A 54 24.03 -2.11 1.13
N ARG A 55 23.78 -1.20 0.19
CA ARG A 55 23.86 0.26 0.38
C ARG A 55 22.84 0.77 1.41
N ARG A 56 21.78 -0.01 1.71
CA ARG A 56 20.73 0.35 2.68
C ARG A 56 20.95 -0.20 4.09
N GLY A 57 21.95 -1.06 4.29
CA GLY A 57 22.18 -1.75 5.58
C GLY A 57 22.48 -0.83 6.76
N ASN A 58 22.88 0.42 6.50
CA ASN A 58 23.33 1.37 7.53
C ASN A 58 22.21 2.30 8.06
N LYS A 59 20.94 2.05 7.72
CA LYS A 59 19.82 2.88 8.23
C LYS A 59 19.52 2.54 9.70
N PRO A 60 19.50 3.53 10.60
CA PRO A 60 19.04 3.33 11.98
C PRO A 60 17.60 2.80 11.99
N LYS A 61 17.37 1.69 12.70
CA LYS A 61 16.01 1.17 12.90
C LYS A 61 15.27 2.10 13.85
N LYS A 62 14.12 2.65 13.42
CA LYS A 62 13.25 3.43 14.31
C LYS A 62 12.64 2.50 15.36
N ALA A 63 12.46 3.01 16.57
CA ALA A 63 11.72 2.30 17.62
C ALA A 63 10.29 1.99 17.14
N ASP A 64 9.78 0.82 17.49
CA ASP A 64 8.45 0.35 17.11
C ASP A 64 7.38 0.96 18.05
N ASN A 65 7.23 2.28 18.02
CA ASN A 65 6.32 3.03 18.90
C ASN A 65 5.02 3.49 18.20
N GLN A 66 4.77 3.03 16.97
CA GLN A 66 3.58 3.37 16.20
C GLN A 66 2.40 2.51 16.65
N ARG A 67 1.51 3.08 17.48
CA ARG A 67 0.36 2.35 18.05
C ARG A 67 -0.94 2.56 17.30
N ASP A 68 -1.15 3.76 16.76
CA ASP A 68 -2.41 4.15 16.14
C ASP A 68 -2.23 4.46 14.65
N VAL A 69 -2.96 3.75 13.79
CA VAL A 69 -3.02 3.97 12.34
C VAL A 69 -3.37 5.42 12.03
N CYS A 70 -4.34 5.98 12.76
CA CYS A 70 -4.76 7.37 12.64
C CYS A 70 -4.05 8.28 13.65
N THR A 71 -2.72 8.24 13.69
CA THR A 71 -1.93 9.16 14.51
C THR A 71 -2.06 10.61 13.98
N PRO A 72 -2.34 11.61 14.83
CA PRO A 72 -2.36 13.02 14.43
C PRO A 72 -1.04 13.49 13.82
N PHE A 73 -1.07 14.51 12.96
CA PHE A 73 0.15 15.06 12.37
C PHE A 73 1.06 15.67 13.46
N ASP A 74 2.36 15.39 13.37
CA ASP A 74 3.37 15.96 14.26
C ASP A 74 4.21 16.99 13.50
N HIS A 75 4.04 18.27 13.86
CA HIS A 75 4.77 19.38 13.26
C HIS A 75 6.27 19.39 13.62
N ALA A 76 6.65 18.83 14.78
CA ALA A 76 8.03 18.78 15.22
C ALA A 76 8.82 17.71 14.46
N ALA A 77 8.21 16.55 14.20
CA ALA A 77 8.82 15.47 13.42
C ALA A 77 9.16 15.89 11.98
N PHE A 78 10.08 15.15 11.36
CA PHE A 78 10.37 15.32 9.94
C PHE A 78 9.10 15.15 9.09
N ASN A 79 8.93 16.01 8.10
CA ASN A 79 7.88 15.93 7.09
C ASN A 79 8.39 16.48 5.75
N PHE A 80 7.72 16.14 4.66
CA PHE A 80 8.17 16.48 3.30
C PHE A 80 8.11 17.99 2.97
N SER A 81 7.40 18.82 3.75
CA SER A 81 7.43 20.28 3.56
C SER A 81 8.77 20.90 4.01
N LYS A 82 9.59 20.15 4.76
CA LYS A 82 10.93 20.57 5.19
C LYS A 82 11.99 20.39 4.10
N ILE A 83 11.65 19.77 2.96
CA ILE A 83 12.54 19.67 1.80
C ILE A 83 12.58 21.04 1.12
N SER A 84 13.71 21.73 1.26
CA SER A 84 13.93 23.07 0.70
C SER A 84 14.57 23.06 -0.70
N ASN A 85 15.27 21.98 -1.04
CA ASN A 85 15.92 21.83 -2.34
C ASN A 85 14.89 21.58 -3.44
N GLN A 86 14.58 22.62 -4.22
CA GLN A 86 13.60 22.56 -5.30
C GLN A 86 13.94 21.50 -6.37
N ARG A 87 15.22 21.11 -6.49
CA ARG A 87 15.66 20.07 -7.42
C ARG A 87 15.18 18.66 -7.05
N GLU A 88 14.75 18.45 -5.81
CA GLU A 88 14.12 17.19 -5.39
C GLU A 88 12.67 17.08 -5.88
N ILE A 89 12.07 18.17 -6.39
CA ILE A 89 10.70 18.18 -6.92
C ILE A 89 10.72 17.81 -8.42
N LEU A 90 10.27 16.61 -8.73
CA LEU A 90 10.20 16.09 -10.10
C LEU A 90 8.99 16.61 -10.87
N ALA A 91 7.89 16.90 -10.16
CA ALA A 91 6.68 17.50 -10.71
C ALA A 91 5.83 18.15 -9.60
N VAL A 92 5.10 19.21 -9.97
CA VAL A 92 4.13 19.88 -9.10
C VAL A 92 2.73 19.60 -9.62
N LEU A 93 1.87 19.08 -8.76
CA LEU A 93 0.42 18.91 -8.98
C LEU A 93 -0.32 19.92 -8.09
N PRO A 94 -1.64 20.17 -8.27
CA PRO A 94 -2.37 21.16 -7.47
C PRO A 94 -2.19 20.96 -5.95
N GLU A 95 -2.53 19.77 -5.44
CA GLU A 95 -2.50 19.43 -4.01
C GLU A 95 -1.26 18.62 -3.58
N TYR A 96 -0.42 18.22 -4.53
CA TYR A 96 0.67 17.27 -4.29
C TYR A 96 1.95 17.69 -4.99
N ASN A 97 3.08 17.21 -4.47
CA ASN A 97 4.36 17.21 -5.16
C ASN A 97 4.79 15.77 -5.45
N ILE A 98 5.47 15.55 -6.56
CA ILE A 98 6.24 14.33 -6.80
C ILE A 98 7.69 14.64 -6.50
N LEU A 99 8.25 13.96 -5.51
CA LEU A 99 9.60 14.15 -5.03
C LEU A 99 10.50 12.97 -5.41
N THR A 100 11.81 13.20 -5.50
CA THR A 100 12.78 12.10 -5.54
C THR A 100 12.65 11.23 -4.28
N ASN A 101 12.81 9.91 -4.44
CA ASN A 101 13.15 9.09 -3.29
C ASN A 101 14.67 9.03 -3.19
N ARG A 102 15.24 9.59 -2.12
CA ARG A 102 16.69 9.63 -1.92
C ARG A 102 17.35 8.24 -1.96
N PHE A 103 16.64 7.20 -1.54
CA PHE A 103 17.12 5.81 -1.52
C PHE A 103 16.13 4.91 -2.25
N PRO A 104 16.10 4.97 -3.60
CA PRO A 104 15.11 4.28 -4.40
C PRO A 104 15.31 2.77 -4.28
N LEU A 105 14.19 2.06 -4.16
CA LEU A 105 14.17 0.59 -4.20
C LEU A 105 13.78 0.05 -5.57
N PHE A 106 13.15 0.82 -6.44
CA PHE A 106 12.53 0.31 -7.66
C PHE A 106 12.89 1.23 -8.83
N PRO A 107 12.75 0.76 -10.09
CA PRO A 107 12.84 1.65 -11.25
C PRO A 107 11.93 2.87 -11.06
N GLY A 108 12.44 4.06 -11.36
CA GLY A 108 11.66 5.30 -11.29
C GLY A 108 11.09 5.66 -9.91
N HIS A 109 11.62 5.07 -8.82
CA HIS A 109 11.00 5.16 -7.51
C HIS A 109 11.02 6.61 -6.97
N CYS A 110 9.84 7.22 -6.93
CA CYS A 110 9.61 8.57 -6.42
C CYS A 110 8.48 8.60 -5.38
N LEU A 111 8.20 9.76 -4.81
CA LEU A 111 7.20 9.92 -3.74
C LEU A 111 6.14 10.93 -4.17
N LEU A 112 4.87 10.53 -4.23
CA LEU A 112 3.74 11.45 -4.21
C LEU A 112 3.55 11.93 -2.78
N THR A 113 3.58 13.23 -2.54
CA THR A 113 3.46 13.82 -1.19
C THR A 113 2.40 14.91 -1.17
N ALA A 114 1.60 14.99 -0.10
CA ALA A 114 0.67 16.10 0.06
C ALA A 114 1.43 17.41 0.30
N LYS A 115 0.92 18.52 -0.23
CA LYS A 115 1.41 19.86 0.13
C LYS A 115 0.89 20.29 1.50
N ALA A 116 -0.35 19.91 1.83
CA ALA A 116 -0.95 20.18 3.13
C ALA A 116 -0.30 19.29 4.20
N LEU A 117 -0.11 19.83 5.40
CA LEU A 117 0.46 19.14 6.56
C LEU A 117 -0.56 18.17 7.19
N VAL A 118 -0.83 17.07 6.49
CA VAL A 118 -1.80 16.04 6.89
C VAL A 118 -1.11 14.73 7.27
N PRO A 119 -1.64 13.97 8.24
CA PRO A 119 -1.00 12.74 8.70
C PRO A 119 -0.98 11.66 7.60
N GLN A 120 -0.22 10.59 7.83
CA GLN A 120 -0.13 9.43 6.93
C GLN A 120 -1.42 8.59 6.94
N GLN A 121 -2.49 9.16 6.40
CA GLN A 121 -3.85 8.63 6.41
C GLN A 121 -4.49 8.78 5.04
N LEU A 122 -5.13 7.72 4.53
CA LEU A 122 -5.84 7.79 3.26
C LEU A 122 -7.19 8.49 3.44
N SER A 123 -7.52 9.35 2.49
CA SER A 123 -8.82 9.99 2.36
C SER A 123 -9.40 9.67 0.98
N ALA A 124 -10.69 9.94 0.76
CA ALA A 124 -11.28 9.81 -0.57
C ALA A 124 -10.52 10.65 -1.62
N THR A 125 -10.10 11.87 -1.25
CA THR A 125 -9.30 12.76 -2.11
C THR A 125 -7.93 12.16 -2.44
N HIS A 126 -7.25 11.57 -1.45
CA HIS A 126 -5.97 10.88 -1.65
C HIS A 126 -6.13 9.70 -2.62
N LEU A 127 -7.14 8.86 -2.38
CA LEU A 127 -7.45 7.69 -3.23
C LEU A 127 -7.71 8.10 -4.68
N SER A 128 -8.57 9.09 -4.91
CA SER A 128 -8.86 9.60 -6.26
C SER A 128 -7.63 10.20 -6.93
N ALA A 129 -6.77 10.92 -6.20
CA ALA A 129 -5.55 11.49 -6.75
C ALA A 129 -4.56 10.41 -7.18
N ILE A 130 -4.35 9.38 -6.36
CA ILE A 130 -3.45 8.27 -6.70
C ILE A 130 -3.95 7.51 -7.93
N VAL A 131 -5.23 7.11 -7.95
CA VAL A 131 -5.83 6.39 -9.09
C VAL A 131 -5.70 7.20 -10.38
N ARG A 132 -6.06 8.49 -10.33
CA ARG A 132 -5.89 9.37 -11.50
C ARG A 132 -4.44 9.44 -11.95
N LEU A 133 -3.48 9.54 -11.03
CA LEU A 133 -2.07 9.61 -11.37
C LEU A 133 -1.60 8.32 -12.06
N VAL A 134 -1.84 7.15 -11.46
CA VAL A 134 -1.39 5.86 -12.01
C VAL A 134 -2.04 5.53 -13.35
N SER A 135 -3.32 5.86 -13.53
CA SER A 135 -4.02 5.65 -14.80
C SER A 135 -3.45 6.50 -15.95
N HIS A 136 -2.88 7.68 -15.68
CA HIS A 136 -2.32 8.55 -16.72
C HIS A 136 -0.81 8.37 -16.92
N SER A 137 -0.07 7.98 -15.88
CA SER A 137 1.38 7.81 -15.97
C SER A 137 1.81 6.41 -16.40
N GLY A 138 0.98 5.40 -16.16
CA GLY A 138 1.36 3.99 -16.30
C GLY A 138 2.32 3.50 -15.21
N PHE A 139 2.61 4.32 -14.20
CA PHE A 139 3.33 3.89 -13.00
C PHE A 139 2.38 3.08 -12.11
N SER A 140 2.96 2.25 -11.24
CA SER A 140 2.24 1.75 -10.07
C SER A 140 2.52 2.64 -8.86
N ALA A 141 1.65 2.58 -7.86
CA ALA A 141 1.88 3.25 -6.59
C ALA A 141 1.63 2.29 -5.42
N TYR A 142 2.43 2.34 -4.36
CA TYR A 142 2.11 1.60 -3.13
C TYR A 142 2.09 2.54 -1.92
N PHE A 143 1.17 2.25 -1.00
CA PHE A 143 0.94 3.02 0.21
C PHE A 143 1.17 2.15 1.44
N ASN A 144 1.85 2.73 2.42
CA ASN A 144 2.01 2.18 3.76
C ASN A 144 1.26 3.08 4.73
N SER A 145 0.28 2.55 5.46
CA SER A 145 -0.28 3.28 6.62
C SER A 145 0.74 3.38 7.75
N TRP A 146 0.50 4.27 8.73
CA TRP A 146 1.45 4.57 9.80
C TRP A 146 2.02 3.31 10.48
N CYS A 147 1.16 2.41 10.97
CA CYS A 147 1.54 1.14 11.61
C CYS A 147 1.86 -0.01 10.63
N ALA A 148 2.01 0.29 9.33
CA ALA A 148 2.26 -0.69 8.27
C ALA A 148 3.54 -0.36 7.49
N SER A 149 4.63 -0.09 8.23
CA SER A 149 5.96 0.22 7.70
C SER A 149 6.11 1.61 7.06
N ALA A 150 5.24 2.57 7.39
CA ALA A 150 5.49 3.97 7.03
C ALA A 150 6.51 4.58 7.97
N SER A 151 7.41 5.41 7.42
CA SER A 151 8.52 6.00 8.19
C SER A 151 8.34 7.48 8.52
N VAL A 152 7.41 8.17 7.85
CA VAL A 152 7.12 9.61 8.00
C VAL A 152 5.62 9.82 8.18
N ASN A 153 5.21 10.56 9.22
CA ASN A 153 3.79 10.85 9.49
C ASN A 153 3.35 12.11 8.73
N HIS A 154 3.53 12.09 7.41
CA HIS A 154 3.06 13.09 6.48
C HIS A 154 2.61 12.35 5.25
N PHE A 155 1.42 12.65 4.72
CA PHE A 155 0.84 11.88 3.62
C PHE A 155 1.83 11.73 2.45
N HIS A 156 2.19 10.47 2.18
CA HIS A 156 2.98 10.08 1.02
C HIS A 156 2.59 8.71 0.49
N CYS A 157 2.78 8.53 -0.81
CA CYS A 157 2.65 7.27 -1.52
C CYS A 157 3.88 7.08 -2.39
N HIS A 158 4.37 5.85 -2.47
CA HIS A 158 5.52 5.50 -3.29
C HIS A 158 5.06 5.24 -4.72
N LEU A 159 5.68 5.89 -5.69
CA LEU A 159 5.47 5.65 -7.12
C LEU A 159 6.63 4.82 -7.65
N ILE A 160 6.33 3.81 -8.48
CA ILE A 160 7.32 2.93 -9.09
C ILE A 160 7.02 2.74 -10.58
N ASP A 161 8.06 2.74 -11.40
CA ASP A 161 7.98 2.58 -12.85
C ASP A 161 8.05 1.10 -13.25
N GLU A 162 7.16 0.30 -12.67
CA GLU A 162 6.99 -1.11 -13.02
C GLU A 162 5.59 -1.59 -12.62
N LEU A 163 5.16 -2.70 -13.24
CA LEU A 163 4.07 -3.52 -12.74
C LEU A 163 4.68 -4.59 -11.81
N PRO A 164 4.50 -4.51 -10.49
CA PRO A 164 5.23 -5.39 -9.57
C PRO A 164 4.73 -6.85 -9.64
N PRO A 165 5.51 -7.83 -9.17
CA PRO A 165 5.21 -9.26 -9.34
C PRO A 165 3.79 -9.68 -8.95
N VAL A 166 3.25 -9.20 -7.82
CA VAL A 166 1.89 -9.56 -7.38
C VAL A 166 0.81 -9.15 -8.38
N ALA A 167 1.05 -8.05 -9.12
CA ALA A 167 0.11 -7.54 -10.10
C ALA A 167 0.22 -8.22 -11.48
N GLN A 168 1.22 -9.10 -11.65
CA GLN A 168 1.37 -9.96 -12.83
C GLN A 168 0.68 -11.32 -12.64
N GLN A 169 0.27 -11.65 -11.42
CA GLN A 169 -0.42 -12.90 -11.13
C GLN A 169 -1.83 -12.93 -11.73
N ARG A 170 -2.29 -14.12 -12.09
CA ARG A 170 -3.70 -14.34 -12.43
C ARG A 170 -4.57 -13.97 -11.24
N LEU A 171 -5.63 -13.21 -11.50
CA LEU A 171 -6.65 -12.92 -10.50
C LEU A 171 -7.77 -13.97 -10.55
N VAL A 172 -8.26 -14.37 -9.39
CA VAL A 172 -9.41 -15.28 -9.22
C VAL A 172 -10.45 -14.64 -8.30
N SER A 173 -11.65 -15.23 -8.24
CA SER A 173 -12.71 -14.74 -7.35
C SER A 173 -12.20 -14.68 -5.89
N GLY A 174 -12.38 -13.51 -5.29
CA GLY A 174 -12.11 -13.26 -3.88
C GLY A 174 -13.40 -13.24 -3.05
N PRO A 175 -13.30 -12.95 -1.74
CA PRO A 175 -14.46 -12.74 -0.87
C PRO A 175 -15.31 -11.55 -1.34
N ARG A 176 -16.60 -11.52 -0.99
CA ARG A 176 -17.40 -10.32 -1.19
C ARG A 176 -17.08 -9.29 -0.11
N VAL A 177 -17.08 -8.01 -0.48
CA VAL A 177 -16.90 -6.88 0.45
C VAL A 177 -18.13 -5.99 0.33
N LEU A 178 -18.91 -5.87 1.40
CA LEU A 178 -20.20 -5.20 1.43
C LEU A 178 -21.14 -5.71 0.33
N GLY A 179 -21.17 -7.04 0.15
CA GLY A 179 -21.95 -7.71 -0.89
C GLY A 179 -21.36 -7.64 -2.31
N GLU A 180 -20.38 -6.77 -2.57
CA GLU A 180 -19.78 -6.60 -3.89
C GLU A 180 -18.67 -7.62 -4.16
N PRO A 181 -18.55 -8.15 -5.39
CA PRO A 181 -17.49 -9.08 -5.74
C PRO A 181 -16.12 -8.39 -5.69
N THR A 182 -15.13 -9.13 -5.18
CA THR A 182 -13.71 -8.75 -5.28
C THR A 182 -12.91 -9.88 -5.91
N LEU A 183 -11.67 -9.59 -6.24
CA LEU A 183 -10.70 -10.55 -6.73
C LEU A 183 -9.61 -10.80 -5.68
N ARG A 184 -8.79 -11.81 -5.91
CA ARG A 184 -7.54 -12.04 -5.19
C ARG A 184 -6.48 -12.61 -6.14
N PRO A 185 -5.17 -12.42 -5.87
CA PRO A 185 -4.15 -13.13 -6.62
C PRO A 185 -4.29 -14.64 -6.39
N ALA A 186 -4.24 -15.43 -7.47
CA ALA A 186 -4.47 -16.88 -7.44
C ALA A 186 -3.55 -17.61 -6.46
N GLU A 187 -2.29 -17.16 -6.44
CA GLU A 187 -1.18 -17.81 -5.75
C GLU A 187 -0.81 -17.12 -4.44
N SER A 188 -1.55 -16.08 -4.02
CA SER A 188 -1.26 -15.39 -2.77
C SER A 188 -1.71 -16.22 -1.57
N SER A 189 -0.79 -16.42 -0.63
CA SER A 189 -1.04 -17.13 0.63
C SER A 189 -1.63 -16.24 1.73
N GLY A 190 -1.74 -14.93 1.51
CA GLY A 190 -2.21 -13.95 2.50
C GLY A 190 -3.59 -13.37 2.19
N SER A 191 -4.07 -12.54 3.11
CA SER A 191 -5.30 -11.77 2.94
C SER A 191 -5.05 -10.59 2.01
N CYS A 192 -5.44 -10.74 0.75
CA CYS A 192 -5.35 -9.71 -0.28
C CYS A 192 -6.71 -9.57 -0.99
N TYR A 193 -7.24 -8.35 -1.00
CA TYR A 193 -8.49 -8.00 -1.65
C TYR A 193 -8.17 -7.10 -2.84
N VAL A 194 -8.58 -7.52 -4.02
CA VAL A 194 -8.29 -6.83 -5.27
C VAL A 194 -9.58 -6.27 -5.84
N PHE A 195 -9.60 -4.96 -6.02
CA PHE A 195 -10.72 -4.18 -6.53
C PHE A 195 -10.38 -3.70 -7.93
N GLY A 196 -11.36 -3.64 -8.82
CA GLY A 196 -11.20 -2.87 -10.06
C GLY A 196 -11.05 -1.38 -9.76
N ALA A 197 -10.35 -0.64 -10.62
CA ALA A 197 -10.21 0.82 -10.46
C ALA A 197 -11.57 1.55 -10.39
N SER A 198 -12.60 1.00 -11.03
CA SER A 198 -13.99 1.51 -10.96
C SER A 198 -14.65 1.34 -9.58
N GLN A 199 -14.15 0.43 -8.74
CA GLN A 199 -14.66 0.17 -7.39
C GLN A 199 -14.02 1.07 -6.32
N LEU A 200 -13.49 2.24 -6.70
CA LEU A 200 -12.79 3.16 -5.79
C LEU A 200 -13.62 3.55 -4.55
N GLY A 201 -14.95 3.68 -4.71
CA GLY A 201 -15.84 3.94 -3.58
C GLY A 201 -15.86 2.82 -2.55
N LEU A 202 -15.79 1.56 -2.99
CA LEU A 202 -15.72 0.39 -2.12
C LEU A 202 -14.37 0.32 -1.40
N VAL A 203 -13.27 0.62 -2.10
CA VAL A 203 -11.93 0.77 -1.50
C VAL A 203 -11.95 1.83 -0.40
N GLY A 204 -12.56 3.00 -0.67
CA GLY A 204 -12.71 4.06 0.32
C GLY A 204 -13.41 3.59 1.59
N ARG A 205 -14.53 2.86 1.46
CA ARG A 205 -15.24 2.29 2.63
C ARG A 205 -14.39 1.28 3.39
N ALA A 206 -13.66 0.41 2.70
CA ALA A 206 -12.76 -0.55 3.33
C ALA A 206 -11.64 0.14 4.10
N VAL A 207 -11.00 1.14 3.49
CA VAL A 207 -9.94 1.96 4.10
C VAL A 207 -10.47 2.71 5.33
N SER A 208 -11.62 3.38 5.24
CA SER A 208 -12.22 4.06 6.38
C SER A 208 -12.55 3.10 7.53
N ALA A 209 -13.03 1.90 7.22
CA ALA A 209 -13.32 0.89 8.24
C ALA A 209 -12.05 0.38 8.93
N MET A 210 -10.97 0.10 8.17
CA MET A 210 -9.68 -0.29 8.75
C MET A 210 -9.11 0.83 9.62
N GLN A 211 -9.16 2.08 9.15
CA GLN A 211 -8.71 3.25 9.92
C GLN A 211 -9.49 3.45 11.22
N ALA A 212 -10.82 3.25 11.20
CA ALA A 212 -11.68 3.35 12.38
C ALA A 212 -11.42 2.24 13.41
N GLU A 213 -11.02 1.06 12.96
CA GLU A 213 -10.69 -0.09 13.83
C GLU A 213 -9.21 -0.18 14.20
N ASN A 214 -8.43 0.87 13.90
CA ASN A 214 -6.99 0.87 14.11
C ASN A 214 -6.26 -0.30 13.41
N GLN A 215 -6.78 -0.78 12.27
CA GLN A 215 -6.19 -1.89 11.53
C GLN A 215 -5.14 -1.37 10.53
N PRO A 216 -3.85 -1.74 10.68
CA PRO A 216 -2.82 -1.32 9.74
C PRO A 216 -3.06 -1.95 8.38
N HIS A 217 -2.66 -1.27 7.32
CA HIS A 217 -2.88 -1.70 5.95
C HIS A 217 -1.84 -1.18 4.97
N ASN A 218 -1.61 -1.95 3.91
CA ASN A 218 -0.86 -1.54 2.73
C ASN A 218 -1.78 -1.60 1.50
N LEU A 219 -1.53 -0.73 0.53
CA LEU A 219 -2.24 -0.75 -0.75
C LEU A 219 -1.24 -0.72 -1.91
N LEU A 220 -1.63 -1.33 -3.02
CA LEU A 220 -1.01 -1.15 -4.34
C LEU A 220 -2.07 -0.65 -5.30
N PHE A 221 -1.72 0.37 -6.07
CA PHE A 221 -2.52 0.96 -7.12
C PHE A 221 -1.81 0.69 -8.44
N THR A 222 -2.51 0.02 -9.35
CA THR A 222 -2.11 -0.12 -10.75
C THR A 222 -3.14 0.60 -11.62
N PRO A 223 -2.88 0.79 -12.92
CA PRO A 223 -3.87 1.39 -13.82
C PRO A 223 -5.23 0.67 -13.84
N LEU A 224 -5.26 -0.63 -13.54
CA LEU A 224 -6.46 -1.47 -13.64
C LEU A 224 -7.05 -1.88 -12.29
N HIS A 225 -6.20 -2.07 -11.29
CA HIS A 225 -6.59 -2.72 -10.03
C HIS A 225 -6.01 -2.00 -8.81
N ILE A 226 -6.72 -2.15 -7.69
CA ILE A 226 -6.28 -1.70 -6.38
C ILE A 226 -6.24 -2.92 -5.47
N TYR A 227 -5.06 -3.22 -4.94
CA TYR A 227 -4.82 -4.32 -4.01
C TYR A 227 -4.80 -3.75 -2.61
N VAL A 228 -5.50 -4.40 -1.69
CA VAL A 228 -5.59 -4.02 -0.29
C VAL A 228 -5.14 -5.19 0.56
N TRP A 229 -4.15 -4.95 1.42
CA TRP A 229 -3.66 -5.88 2.41
C TRP A 229 -3.91 -5.30 3.81
N PRO A 230 -4.99 -5.71 4.48
CA PRO A 230 -5.11 -5.48 5.92
C PRO A 230 -4.03 -6.29 6.63
N LYS A 231 -3.53 -5.76 7.75
CA LYS A 231 -2.49 -6.37 8.57
C LYS A 231 -2.99 -6.63 9.98
N PRO A 232 -2.38 -7.58 10.70
CA PRO A 232 -2.54 -7.63 12.14
C PRO A 232 -2.01 -6.34 12.79
N LEU A 233 -2.65 -5.90 13.88
CA LEU A 233 -2.20 -4.74 14.65
C LEU A 233 -0.80 -4.97 15.23
N GLN A 234 -0.56 -6.16 15.77
CA GLN A 234 0.75 -6.57 16.24
C GLN A 234 1.48 -7.33 15.15
N ARG A 235 2.71 -6.90 14.82
CA ARG A 235 3.58 -7.65 13.91
C ARG A 235 3.85 -9.05 14.48
N PRO A 236 3.71 -10.13 13.70
CA PRO A 236 4.04 -11.47 14.16
C PRO A 236 5.53 -11.59 14.47
N ALA A 237 5.87 -12.10 15.66
CA ALA A 237 7.26 -12.28 16.11
C ALA A 237 8.10 -13.10 15.12
N ARG A 238 7.50 -14.18 14.58
CA ARG A 238 8.11 -15.08 13.58
C ARG A 238 8.61 -14.36 12.32
N SER A 239 8.12 -13.16 12.02
CA SER A 239 8.55 -12.40 10.83
C SER A 239 10.07 -12.16 10.84
N PHE A 240 10.65 -11.84 12.00
CA PHE A 240 12.10 -11.54 12.09
C PHE A 240 12.99 -12.78 12.05
N ASP A 241 12.44 -13.96 12.32
CA ASP A 241 13.17 -15.23 12.17
C ASP A 241 13.37 -15.58 10.68
N LEU A 242 12.41 -15.17 9.85
CA LEU A 242 12.36 -15.44 8.42
C LEU A 242 12.99 -14.32 7.59
N TYR A 243 12.86 -13.07 8.02
CA TYR A 243 13.24 -11.90 7.24
C TYR A 243 13.66 -10.72 8.14
N PRO A 244 14.83 -10.11 7.93
CA PRO A 244 15.40 -9.13 8.85
C PRO A 244 14.71 -7.76 8.84
N GLU A 245 13.82 -7.52 7.88
CA GLU A 245 13.09 -6.27 7.66
C GLU A 245 11.59 -6.44 7.94
N THR A 246 10.87 -5.33 8.00
CA THR A 246 9.41 -5.37 8.17
C THR A 246 8.73 -5.67 6.83
N VAL A 247 7.73 -6.55 6.83
CA VAL A 247 6.88 -6.79 5.64
C VAL A 247 5.93 -5.62 5.45
N GLY A 248 6.24 -4.73 4.51
CA GLY A 248 5.42 -3.58 4.13
C GLY A 248 5.01 -3.64 2.66
N GLY A 249 4.79 -2.47 2.05
CA GLY A 249 4.44 -2.34 0.63
C GLY A 249 5.37 -3.12 -0.31
N PRO A 250 6.71 -2.92 -0.27
CA PRO A 250 7.64 -3.63 -1.16
C PRO A 250 7.50 -5.16 -1.16
N GLU A 251 7.40 -5.74 0.03
CA GLU A 251 7.30 -7.19 0.20
C GLU A 251 5.92 -7.70 -0.27
N LEU A 252 4.84 -6.99 0.07
CA LEU A 252 3.48 -7.36 -0.32
C LEU A 252 3.22 -7.19 -1.82
N VAL A 253 3.95 -6.30 -2.51
CA VAL A 253 3.94 -6.24 -3.97
C VAL A 253 4.79 -7.34 -4.63
N GLY A 254 5.46 -8.19 -3.83
CA GLY A 254 6.18 -9.37 -4.27
C GLY A 254 7.69 -9.17 -4.42
N SER A 255 8.27 -8.15 -3.77
CA SER A 255 9.70 -7.84 -3.88
C SER A 255 10.37 -7.70 -2.51
N PHE A 256 11.07 -8.74 -2.08
CA PHE A 256 11.75 -8.80 -0.78
C PHE A 256 13.18 -8.30 -0.93
N THR A 257 13.53 -7.21 -0.24
CA THR A 257 14.89 -6.66 -0.30
C THR A 257 15.63 -6.92 1.00
N VAL A 258 16.82 -7.50 0.92
CA VAL A 258 17.73 -7.72 2.06
C VAL A 258 19.03 -6.97 1.82
N TYR A 259 19.85 -6.83 2.87
CA TYR A 259 21.07 -6.03 2.80
C TYR A 259 22.35 -6.84 2.98
N THR A 260 22.25 -8.15 3.21
CA THR A 260 23.40 -9.04 3.35
C THR A 260 23.28 -10.25 2.42
N GLU A 261 24.42 -10.72 1.91
CA GLU A 261 24.56 -11.97 1.16
C GLU A 261 23.95 -13.17 1.91
N ARG A 262 24.18 -13.23 3.23
CA ARG A 262 23.65 -14.30 4.10
C ARG A 262 22.13 -14.35 4.08
N ASP A 263 21.48 -13.21 4.27
CA ASP A 263 20.01 -13.13 4.27
C ASP A 263 19.45 -13.39 2.86
N PHE A 264 20.18 -12.95 1.83
CA PHE A 264 19.80 -13.16 0.43
C PHE A 264 19.82 -14.65 0.07
N ALA A 265 20.87 -15.37 0.47
CA ALA A 265 20.98 -16.81 0.27
C ALA A 265 19.90 -17.58 1.06
N LYS A 266 19.60 -17.16 2.29
CA LYS A 266 18.61 -17.81 3.16
C LYS A 266 17.16 -17.63 2.67
N LEU A 267 16.83 -16.49 2.07
CA LEU A 267 15.46 -16.18 1.66
C LEU A 267 14.98 -17.10 0.54
N SER A 268 13.87 -17.80 0.82
CA SER A 268 13.23 -18.79 -0.06
C SER A 268 11.79 -18.41 -0.40
N ALA A 269 11.22 -19.01 -1.44
CA ALA A 269 9.80 -18.83 -1.80
C ALA A 269 8.86 -19.18 -0.63
N ALA A 270 9.09 -20.32 0.03
CA ALA A 270 8.28 -20.74 1.18
C ALA A 270 8.33 -19.73 2.34
N ALA A 271 9.50 -19.13 2.61
CA ALA A 271 9.62 -18.08 3.62
C ALA A 271 8.86 -16.81 3.20
N ALA A 272 8.94 -16.40 1.93
CA ALA A 272 8.20 -15.27 1.39
C ALA A 272 6.67 -15.48 1.45
N ASP A 273 6.19 -16.66 1.05
CA ASP A 273 4.78 -17.04 1.17
C ASP A 273 4.29 -17.01 2.62
N GLU A 274 5.09 -17.57 3.54
CA GLU A 274 4.79 -17.51 4.97
C GLU A 274 4.75 -16.08 5.49
N LEU A 275 5.72 -15.24 5.11
CA LEU A 275 5.79 -13.83 5.50
C LEU A 275 4.53 -13.07 5.07
N VAL A 276 4.08 -13.25 3.82
CA VAL A 276 2.83 -12.65 3.32
C VAL A 276 1.63 -13.15 4.12
N ARG A 277 1.54 -14.46 4.35
CA ARG A 277 0.44 -15.08 5.11
C ARG A 277 0.33 -14.55 6.53
N ILE A 278 1.43 -14.51 7.28
CA ILE A 278 1.40 -14.11 8.70
C ILE A 278 1.28 -12.60 8.89
N ASN A 279 1.78 -11.80 7.94
CA ASN A 279 1.76 -10.32 8.02
C ASN A 279 0.52 -9.68 7.39
N THR A 280 -0.48 -10.48 7.03
CA THR A 280 -1.77 -10.01 6.53
C THR A 280 -2.90 -10.59 7.38
N ALA A 281 -4.03 -9.90 7.41
CA ALA A 281 -5.23 -10.28 8.16
C ALA A 281 -6.48 -10.03 7.32
N PRO A 282 -7.61 -10.69 7.63
CA PRO A 282 -8.89 -10.36 6.99
C PRO A 282 -9.26 -8.89 7.18
N LEU A 283 -10.08 -8.37 6.26
CA LEU A 283 -10.76 -7.09 6.45
C LEU A 283 -11.65 -7.13 7.70
N PRO A 284 -12.04 -5.96 8.24
CA PRO A 284 -13.02 -5.87 9.32
C PRO A 284 -14.27 -6.69 9.03
N GLU A 285 -14.71 -7.50 10.00
CA GLU A 285 -15.75 -8.52 9.81
C GLU A 285 -17.04 -7.93 9.23
N ARG A 286 -17.45 -6.73 9.70
CA ARG A 286 -18.63 -6.01 9.18
C ARG A 286 -18.61 -5.71 7.69
N LEU A 287 -17.44 -5.75 7.05
CA LEU A 287 -17.31 -5.59 5.60
C LEU A 287 -17.47 -6.91 4.86
N LEU A 288 -17.26 -8.04 5.52
CA LEU A 288 -17.32 -9.39 4.94
C LEU A 288 -18.69 -10.03 5.19
N SER A 289 -19.37 -9.65 6.27
CA SER A 289 -20.74 -10.07 6.61
C SER A 289 -21.75 -9.41 5.67
N GLY A 290 -22.23 -10.15 4.69
CA GLY A 290 -23.30 -9.72 3.76
C GLY A 290 -23.52 -10.65 2.58
N GLY A 291 -23.10 -11.91 2.68
CA GLY A 291 -23.08 -12.86 1.56
C GLY A 291 -23.77 -14.20 1.83
N ASP A 292 -24.48 -14.37 2.93
CA ASP A 292 -25.21 -15.62 3.19
C ASP A 292 -26.55 -15.35 3.89
N ASP A 293 -27.53 -14.91 3.09
CA ASP A 293 -28.95 -14.97 3.44
C ASP A 293 -29.60 -16.11 2.64
N THR A 294 -28.96 -17.29 2.68
CA THR A 294 -29.60 -18.57 2.35
C THR A 294 -29.60 -19.48 3.57
N ARG A 295 -30.20 -19.00 4.66
CA ARG A 295 -30.77 -19.90 5.68
C ARG A 295 -32.29 -19.95 5.49
N PRO A 296 -32.90 -21.12 5.24
CA PRO A 296 -34.35 -21.22 5.27
C PRO A 296 -34.84 -20.85 6.67
N ALA A 297 -35.81 -19.95 6.72
CA ALA A 297 -36.49 -19.55 7.93
C ALA A 297 -37.10 -20.79 8.62
N THR A 298 -36.47 -21.27 9.68
CA THR A 298 -37.15 -22.10 10.66
C THR A 298 -37.70 -21.18 11.75
N ALA A 299 -39.04 -21.14 11.82
CA ALA A 299 -39.81 -20.39 12.79
C ALA A 299 -39.40 -20.72 14.24
N PRO A 300 -39.51 -19.76 15.18
CA PRO A 300 -39.32 -20.07 16.59
C PRO A 300 -40.59 -20.76 17.12
N ALA A 301 -40.43 -21.96 17.65
CA ALA A 301 -41.44 -22.58 18.50
C ALA A 301 -41.35 -21.95 19.90
N ALA A 302 -42.45 -21.35 20.33
CA ALA A 302 -42.68 -20.94 21.70
C ALA A 302 -42.93 -22.18 22.58
N VAL A 303 -42.34 -22.22 23.78
CA VAL A 303 -42.96 -22.84 24.97
C VAL A 303 -42.54 -22.06 26.22
N GLU A 304 -43.56 -21.74 27.01
CA GLU A 304 -43.60 -21.03 28.30
C GLU A 304 -42.89 -21.79 29.45
N ALA A 305 -42.18 -21.05 30.31
CA ALA A 305 -42.50 -20.72 31.72
C ALA A 305 -42.37 -21.84 32.78
N ALA A 306 -41.50 -21.61 33.76
CA ALA A 306 -41.78 -21.88 35.18
C ALA A 306 -40.87 -21.04 36.10
N SER A 307 -41.49 -20.51 37.14
CA SER A 307 -41.05 -19.56 38.17
C SER A 307 -40.38 -20.18 39.40
N SER A 308 -39.51 -19.43 40.09
CA SER A 308 -39.45 -19.31 41.57
C SER A 308 -38.41 -18.24 41.99
N SER A 309 -38.83 -17.11 42.57
CA SER A 309 -38.60 -16.61 43.96
C SER A 309 -37.21 -16.89 44.56
N SER A 310 -36.52 -16.06 45.33
CA SER A 310 -36.65 -14.75 46.02
C SER A 310 -35.19 -14.46 46.48
N ASP A 311 -34.68 -13.24 46.60
CA ASP A 311 -34.79 -12.38 47.79
C ASP A 311 -33.94 -11.10 47.58
N GLU A 312 -34.38 -10.04 48.24
CA GLU A 312 -33.78 -8.70 48.30
C GLU A 312 -32.47 -8.66 49.09
N SER A 313 -31.57 -7.73 48.75
CA SER A 313 -31.01 -6.79 49.74
C SER A 313 -30.28 -5.63 49.07
N ASP A 314 -30.65 -4.43 49.53
CA ASP A 314 -30.12 -3.12 49.20
C ASP A 314 -28.64 -2.94 49.58
N SER A 315 -27.91 -2.10 48.82
CA SER A 315 -27.16 -0.97 49.41
C SER A 315 -26.55 -0.03 48.35
N GLU A 316 -27.03 1.21 48.43
CA GLU A 316 -26.38 2.52 48.22
C GLU A 316 -25.48 2.81 47.01
N ALA A 317 -25.97 3.78 46.23
CA ALA A 317 -25.29 4.51 45.18
C ALA A 317 -24.35 5.60 45.71
N GLY A 318 -23.13 5.68 45.14
CA GLY A 318 -22.27 6.87 45.16
C GLY A 318 -22.21 7.51 43.76
N PRO A 319 -22.11 8.84 43.63
CA PRO A 319 -22.28 9.53 42.35
C PRO A 319 -21.02 9.49 41.46
N PRO A 320 -21.16 9.50 40.12
CA PRO A 320 -20.03 9.46 39.20
C PRO A 320 -19.37 10.84 39.01
N PRO A 321 -18.07 10.91 38.71
CA PRO A 321 -17.37 12.17 38.48
C PRO A 321 -17.69 12.79 37.11
N LYS A 322 -17.80 14.12 37.10
CA LYS A 322 -18.08 14.96 35.93
C LYS A 322 -16.92 14.94 34.93
N GLN A 323 -17.20 14.62 33.65
CA GLN A 323 -16.29 14.86 32.52
C GLN A 323 -16.67 16.14 31.75
N PRO A 324 -15.69 16.89 31.21
CA PRO A 324 -15.93 18.17 30.54
C PRO A 324 -16.44 17.99 29.11
N ARG A 325 -17.37 18.86 28.72
CA ARG A 325 -17.93 18.99 27.37
C ARG A 325 -16.85 19.52 26.39
N THR A 326 -16.49 18.74 25.38
CA THR A 326 -15.83 19.23 24.17
C THR A 326 -16.78 19.11 22.98
N ALA A 327 -17.07 20.25 22.36
CA ALA A 327 -17.93 20.35 21.19
C ALA A 327 -17.18 19.83 19.94
N VAL A 328 -17.64 18.72 19.38
CA VAL A 328 -17.23 18.28 18.03
C VAL A 328 -18.08 19.04 17.02
N ARG A 329 -17.44 19.94 16.27
CA ARG A 329 -18.07 20.65 15.14
C ARG A 329 -18.14 19.68 13.97
N ALA A 330 -19.35 19.30 13.57
CA ALA A 330 -19.61 18.47 12.39
C ALA A 330 -19.05 19.15 11.13
N CYS A 331 -18.15 18.46 10.44
CA CYS A 331 -17.71 18.86 9.10
C CYS A 331 -18.78 18.38 8.11
N GLN A 332 -19.36 19.33 7.38
CA GLN A 332 -20.48 19.12 6.47
C GLN A 332 -20.10 18.14 5.35
N SER A 333 -20.90 17.10 5.18
CA SER A 333 -20.80 16.14 4.08
C SER A 333 -21.11 16.83 2.75
N LEU A 334 -20.23 16.69 1.76
CA LEU A 334 -20.57 16.96 0.36
C LEU A 334 -21.38 15.78 -0.19
N ASP A 335 -22.54 16.10 -0.76
CA ASP A 335 -23.51 15.14 -1.28
C ASP A 335 -22.93 14.21 -2.37
N SER A 336 -23.24 12.92 -2.21
CA SER A 336 -22.88 11.80 -3.08
C SER A 336 -23.31 11.95 -4.55
N LEU A 337 -24.25 12.85 -4.84
CA LEU A 337 -24.73 13.17 -6.18
C LEU A 337 -23.71 13.96 -7.03
N SER A 338 -22.77 14.68 -6.40
CA SER A 338 -21.75 15.46 -7.11
C SER A 338 -20.66 14.58 -7.75
N LEU A 339 -20.29 13.47 -7.10
CA LEU A 339 -19.28 12.53 -7.58
C LEU A 339 -19.74 11.72 -8.79
N VAL A 340 -21.04 11.36 -8.84
CA VAL A 340 -21.62 10.60 -9.95
C VAL A 340 -21.74 11.44 -11.23
N LYS A 341 -21.97 12.75 -11.10
CA LYS A 341 -22.00 13.66 -12.26
C LYS A 341 -20.63 13.87 -12.90
N LEU A 342 -19.54 13.86 -12.10
CA LEU A 342 -18.18 14.01 -12.63
C LEU A 342 -17.69 12.76 -13.38
N LEU A 343 -18.24 11.58 -13.07
CA LEU A 343 -17.91 10.31 -13.73
C LEU A 343 -18.79 10.02 -14.96
N ARG A 344 -19.94 10.69 -15.11
CA ARG A 344 -20.87 10.47 -16.23
C ARG A 344 -20.70 11.44 -17.41
N SER A 345 -19.91 12.50 -17.28
CA SER A 345 -19.69 13.47 -18.37
C SER A 345 -18.55 13.10 -19.33
N GLY A 346 -18.03 11.87 -19.27
CA GLY A 346 -16.96 11.37 -20.14
C GLY A 346 -17.40 10.17 -20.98
N SER A 347 -18.55 10.26 -21.65
CA SER A 347 -18.97 9.26 -22.64
C SER A 347 -18.31 9.57 -23.98
N GLY A 348 -17.29 8.80 -24.32
CA GLY A 348 -16.63 8.88 -25.63
C GLY A 348 -15.42 7.96 -25.69
N LEU A 349 -15.63 6.65 -25.52
CA LEU A 349 -14.63 5.62 -25.83
C LEU A 349 -15.37 4.42 -26.43
N ASP A 350 -15.74 4.54 -27.72
CA ASP A 350 -15.83 3.39 -28.61
C ASP A 350 -14.49 3.26 -29.34
N GLU A 351 -14.04 2.01 -29.45
CA GLU A 351 -12.96 1.49 -30.30
C GLU A 351 -11.64 2.28 -30.42
N LEU A 352 -10.64 1.86 -29.64
CA LEU A 352 -9.25 1.84 -30.13
C LEU A 352 -8.54 0.60 -29.58
N ALA A 353 -8.49 -0.45 -30.41
CA ALA A 353 -7.54 -1.53 -30.26
C ALA A 353 -6.11 -0.97 -30.41
N LEU A 354 -5.26 -1.19 -29.41
CA LEU A 354 -3.82 -0.89 -29.48
C LEU A 354 -3.03 -2.20 -29.41
N PRO A 355 -2.01 -2.39 -30.26
CA PRO A 355 -1.33 -3.67 -30.41
C PRO A 355 -0.26 -3.88 -29.32
N LEU A 356 -0.19 -5.12 -28.82
CA LEU A 356 0.94 -5.60 -28.02
C LEU A 356 2.23 -5.56 -28.85
N ALA A 357 3.16 -4.68 -28.49
CA ALA A 357 4.56 -4.76 -28.90
C ALA A 357 5.41 -5.20 -27.71
N LEU A 358 5.73 -6.49 -27.65
CA LEU A 358 6.73 -7.07 -26.76
C LEU A 358 8.13 -6.74 -27.30
N SER A 359 8.86 -5.86 -26.62
CA SER A 359 10.29 -5.66 -26.88
C SER A 359 11.10 -6.74 -26.16
N LYS A 360 11.50 -7.78 -26.90
CA LYS A 360 12.58 -8.69 -26.53
C LYS A 360 13.91 -8.07 -26.95
N SER A 361 14.74 -7.64 -26.00
CA SER A 361 16.16 -7.46 -26.25
C SER A 361 16.93 -7.60 -24.94
N CYS A 362 17.64 -8.74 -24.81
CA CYS A 362 18.97 -8.92 -24.21
C CYS A 362 19.11 -10.36 -23.70
N LEU A 363 19.47 -11.26 -24.61
CA LEU A 363 20.06 -12.56 -24.27
C LEU A 363 21.14 -12.87 -25.33
N ASN A 364 22.32 -13.20 -24.79
CA ASN A 364 23.45 -13.91 -25.40
C ASN A 364 24.42 -13.14 -26.33
N ARG A 365 25.57 -12.78 -25.74
CA ARG A 365 26.89 -13.02 -26.35
C ARG A 365 27.85 -13.58 -25.29
N SER A 366 27.90 -14.90 -25.19
CA SER A 366 29.07 -15.63 -24.70
C SER A 366 29.97 -15.90 -25.91
N GLY A 367 31.24 -15.48 -25.79
CA GLY A 367 32.26 -15.65 -26.82
C GLY A 367 32.66 -17.11 -27.03
N GLY A 368 33.01 -17.42 -28.27
CA GLY A 368 33.80 -18.58 -28.64
C GLY A 368 35.10 -18.10 -29.27
N LEU A 369 36.23 -18.62 -28.78
CA LEU A 369 37.55 -18.42 -29.35
C LEU A 369 38.30 -19.74 -29.22
N GLU A 370 38.63 -20.32 -30.38
CA GLU A 370 39.59 -21.39 -30.74
C GLU A 370 39.05 -21.98 -32.06
N VAL A 371 39.78 -22.13 -33.17
CA VAL A 371 41.16 -22.58 -33.40
C VAL A 371 41.62 -22.06 -34.78
N SER A 372 42.90 -21.67 -34.87
CA SER A 372 43.88 -21.81 -35.99
C SER A 372 44.76 -20.58 -36.13
#